data_AF-A0A0G3IPF4-F1
#
_entry.id   AF-A0A0G3IPF4-F1
#
_cell.length_a   1.000
_cell.length_b   1.000
_cell.length_c   1.000
_cell.angle_alpha   90.00
_cell.angle_beta   90.00
_cell.angle_gamma   90.00
#
_symmetry.space_group_name_H-M   'P 1'
#
loop_
_entity.id
_entity.type
_entity.pdbx_description
1 polymer ?
#
loop_
_entity_poly.entity_id
_entity_poly.type
_entity_poly.pdbx_seq_one_letter_code
_entity_poly.pdbx_strand_id
1 'polypeptide(L)'
;MTAPRWRTALTSAEQEQVRAVIEAATRTDGIAPVGEQVLRELPLSRTRHLVATEGDRVVGYLNLTPGRDGGEAMGELVVEPRARRRGIGTALLRAATDTGDGPVRFWAHGTLPAARALADGLGLTVVRELMQMRRTLRDVPETGVPDGVRIRTYAGSADDAELLRVNNAAFSWHPEQGGWDQADLDERRREPWFDPEGLFLAIDAETGRLLGFHWTKVHADHPGLGEVYVVGVDPAAQGRGLGGLLTLVGIQHLARRLGSQEKPDDIPGSLRSCPPDDIPGSLRSCPPEVMLYVEADNTAAVKTYERLGFAVSNIDTAYQSV
;
A
#
# COMPACT_ATOMS: atom_id res chain seq x y z
N MET A 1 15.41 -22.99 -18.82
CA MET A 1 15.01 -21.58 -18.66
C MET A 1 15.62 -20.75 -19.77
N THR A 2 14.79 -20.01 -20.50
CA THR A 2 15.22 -19.04 -21.52
C THR A 2 15.58 -17.72 -20.85
N ALA A 3 16.50 -16.94 -21.43
CA ALA A 3 16.81 -15.61 -20.93
C ALA A 3 15.54 -14.75 -20.85
N PRO A 4 15.39 -13.90 -19.81
CA PRO A 4 14.22 -13.04 -19.67
C PRO A 4 14.04 -12.15 -20.90
N ARG A 5 12.79 -11.94 -21.33
CA ARG A 5 12.46 -11.15 -22.52
C ARG A 5 11.55 -9.99 -22.17
N TRP A 6 11.92 -8.80 -22.65
CA TRP A 6 11.11 -7.59 -22.53
C TRP A 6 9.86 -7.68 -23.40
N ARG A 7 8.74 -7.18 -22.86
CA ARG A 7 7.45 -7.02 -23.52
C ARG A 7 6.91 -5.64 -23.18
N THR A 8 6.34 -4.99 -24.19
CA THR A 8 5.58 -3.72 -24.04
C THR A 8 4.11 -3.95 -23.71
N ALA A 9 3.62 -5.18 -23.93
CA ALA A 9 2.29 -5.63 -23.55
C ALA A 9 2.33 -7.16 -23.36
N LEU A 10 1.46 -7.67 -22.49
CA LEU A 10 1.31 -9.10 -22.24
C LEU A 10 0.11 -9.67 -22.99
N THR A 11 0.26 -10.86 -23.57
CA THR A 11 -0.88 -11.61 -24.11
C THR A 11 -1.81 -12.07 -22.98
N SER A 12 -3.09 -12.37 -23.26
CA SER A 12 -4.03 -12.86 -22.23
C SER A 12 -3.50 -14.10 -21.51
N ALA A 13 -2.88 -15.04 -22.25
CA ALA A 13 -2.27 -16.24 -21.67
C ALA A 13 -1.10 -15.90 -20.73
N GLU A 14 -0.30 -14.88 -21.04
CA GLU A 14 0.78 -14.45 -20.16
C GLU A 14 0.27 -13.70 -18.94
N GLN A 15 -0.78 -12.89 -19.08
CA GLN A 15 -1.43 -12.23 -17.95
C GLN A 15 -1.96 -13.26 -16.95
N GLU A 16 -2.64 -14.31 -17.43
CA GLU A 16 -3.12 -15.42 -16.60
C GLU A 16 -1.98 -16.15 -15.91
N GLN A 17 -0.90 -16.49 -16.63
CA GLN A 17 0.25 -17.17 -16.04
C GLN A 17 1.01 -16.30 -15.02
N VAL A 18 1.15 -15.00 -15.28
CA VAL A 18 1.78 -14.06 -14.34
C VAL A 18 0.93 -13.96 -13.07
N ARG A 19 -0.40 -13.83 -13.17
CA ARG A 19 -1.30 -13.87 -12.01
C ARG A 19 -1.14 -15.17 -11.22
N ALA A 20 -1.07 -16.32 -11.90
CA ALA A 20 -0.87 -17.61 -11.24
C ALA A 20 0.47 -17.70 -10.48
N VAL A 21 1.57 -17.16 -11.03
CA VAL A 21 2.87 -17.09 -10.34
C VAL A 21 2.80 -16.17 -9.11
N ILE A 22 2.16 -15.00 -9.25
CA ILE A 22 1.95 -14.06 -8.13
C ILE A 22 1.14 -14.75 -7.02
N GLU A 23 0.01 -15.37 -7.33
CA GLU A 23 -0.81 -16.10 -6.36
C GLU A 23 -0.07 -17.25 -5.68
N ALA A 24 0.73 -18.02 -6.44
CA ALA A 24 1.53 -19.11 -5.88
C ALA A 24 2.59 -18.59 -4.90
N ALA A 25 3.26 -17.49 -5.24
CA ALA A 25 4.20 -16.83 -4.36
C ALA A 25 3.51 -16.25 -3.12
N THR A 26 2.38 -15.54 -3.27
CA THR A 26 1.59 -15.02 -2.15
C THR A 26 1.21 -16.11 -1.16
N ARG A 27 0.70 -17.25 -1.64
CA ARG A 27 0.35 -18.39 -0.77
C ARG A 27 1.57 -18.99 -0.06
N THR A 28 2.74 -18.98 -0.71
CA THR A 28 3.96 -19.59 -0.14
C THR A 28 4.63 -18.66 0.87
N ASP A 29 4.65 -17.36 0.57
CA ASP A 29 5.41 -16.36 1.33
C ASP A 29 4.55 -15.65 2.39
N GLY A 30 3.22 -15.78 2.32
CA GLY A 30 2.28 -15.09 3.20
C GLY A 30 2.10 -13.61 2.90
N ILE A 31 2.77 -13.09 1.86
CA ILE A 31 2.73 -11.69 1.41
C ILE A 31 2.72 -11.63 -0.11
N ALA A 32 1.98 -10.66 -0.67
CA ALA A 32 1.97 -10.43 -2.10
C ALA A 32 3.36 -9.94 -2.57
N PRO A 33 3.96 -10.56 -3.61
CA PRO A 33 5.29 -10.22 -4.07
C PRO A 33 5.33 -8.94 -4.93
N VAL A 34 4.16 -8.42 -5.31
CA VAL A 34 3.98 -7.17 -6.07
C VAL A 34 2.75 -6.43 -5.55
N GLY A 35 2.72 -5.11 -5.67
CA GLY A 35 1.60 -4.25 -5.28
C GLY A 35 0.41 -4.33 -6.23
N GLU A 36 -0.73 -3.78 -5.79
CA GLU A 36 -1.97 -3.75 -6.59
C GLU A 36 -1.79 -3.03 -7.94
N GLN A 37 -0.92 -2.01 -7.99
CA GLN A 37 -0.66 -1.27 -9.21
C GLN A 37 -0.12 -2.18 -10.32
N VAL A 38 0.83 -3.07 -10.00
CA VAL A 38 1.39 -4.02 -10.96
C VAL A 38 0.32 -4.92 -11.56
N LEU A 39 -0.66 -5.37 -10.76
CA LEU A 39 -1.79 -6.18 -11.23
C LEU A 39 -2.73 -5.41 -12.16
N ARG A 40 -2.89 -4.10 -11.94
CA ARG A 40 -3.66 -3.18 -12.81
C ARG A 40 -2.93 -2.87 -14.12
N GLU A 41 -1.60 -2.90 -14.13
CA GLU A 41 -0.80 -2.67 -15.33
C GLU A 41 -0.72 -3.90 -16.27
N LEU A 42 -1.01 -5.12 -15.79
CA LEU A 42 -0.94 -6.34 -16.62
C LEU A 42 -1.71 -6.28 -17.96
N PRO A 43 -2.96 -5.78 -18.01
CA PRO A 43 -3.71 -5.65 -19.27
C PRO A 43 -3.37 -4.38 -20.06
N LEU A 44 -2.52 -3.50 -19.53
CA LEU A 44 -2.20 -2.20 -20.13
C LEU A 44 -0.81 -2.23 -20.80
N SER A 45 -0.47 -1.15 -21.48
CA SER A 45 0.83 -0.96 -22.17
C SER A 45 1.59 0.28 -21.67
N ARG A 46 1.33 0.69 -20.41
CA ARG A 46 1.95 1.88 -19.79
C ARG A 46 3.28 1.56 -19.10
N THR A 47 3.54 0.29 -18.80
CA THR A 47 4.76 -0.19 -18.14
C THR A 47 5.47 -1.21 -19.00
N ARG A 48 6.68 -1.60 -18.59
CA ARG A 48 7.45 -2.63 -19.28
C ARG A 48 7.44 -3.91 -18.46
N HIS A 49 7.34 -5.03 -19.16
CA HIS A 49 7.24 -6.35 -18.54
C HIS A 49 8.45 -7.19 -18.94
N LEU A 50 9.09 -7.84 -17.98
CA LEU A 50 10.18 -8.77 -18.23
C LEU A 50 9.74 -10.16 -17.80
N VAL A 51 9.70 -11.10 -18.75
CA VAL A 51 9.15 -12.45 -18.53
C VAL A 51 10.24 -13.50 -18.72
N ALA A 52 10.42 -14.36 -17.72
CA ALA A 52 11.30 -15.53 -17.79
C ALA A 52 10.45 -16.80 -17.95
N THR A 53 10.79 -17.65 -18.93
CA THR A 53 10.00 -18.86 -19.23
C THR A 53 10.82 -20.16 -19.20
N GLU A 54 10.10 -21.27 -18.99
CA GLU A 54 10.57 -22.63 -19.25
C GLU A 54 9.60 -23.31 -20.20
N GLY A 55 10.01 -23.44 -21.47
CA GLY A 55 9.06 -23.70 -22.55
C GLY A 55 8.04 -22.56 -22.62
N ASP A 56 6.76 -22.91 -22.61
CA ASP A 56 5.64 -21.96 -22.64
C ASP A 56 5.17 -21.50 -21.25
N ARG A 57 5.81 -21.99 -20.18
CA ARG A 57 5.45 -21.68 -18.80
C ARG A 57 6.24 -20.48 -18.26
N VAL A 58 5.56 -19.47 -17.75
CA VAL A 58 6.16 -18.36 -16.99
C VAL A 58 6.67 -18.88 -15.65
N VAL A 59 7.95 -18.59 -15.34
CA VAL A 59 8.60 -18.98 -14.07
C VAL A 59 9.17 -17.79 -13.30
N GLY A 60 9.15 -16.60 -13.91
CA GLY A 60 9.55 -15.37 -13.28
C GLY A 60 9.00 -14.18 -14.06
N TYR A 61 8.69 -13.12 -13.33
CA TYR A 61 8.10 -11.90 -13.86
C TYR A 61 8.70 -10.69 -13.14
N LEU A 62 8.93 -9.62 -13.89
CA LEU A 62 9.26 -8.30 -13.34
C LEU A 62 8.44 -7.25 -14.09
N ASN A 63 7.79 -6.37 -13.34
CA ASN A 63 7.24 -5.12 -13.85
C ASN A 63 8.25 -4.00 -13.65
N LEU A 64 8.41 -3.14 -14.66
CA LEU A 64 9.21 -1.92 -14.57
C LEU A 64 8.32 -0.72 -14.89
N THR A 65 7.97 0.02 -13.85
CA THR A 65 7.21 1.27 -13.94
C THR A 65 8.19 2.43 -14.14
N PRO A 66 8.03 3.26 -15.20
CA PRO A 66 8.87 4.44 -15.39
C PRO A 66 8.64 5.45 -14.27
N GLY A 67 9.69 6.16 -13.84
CA GLY A 67 9.56 7.22 -12.85
C GLY A 67 8.81 8.43 -13.41
N ARG A 68 8.05 9.12 -12.56
CA ARG A 68 7.39 10.39 -12.91
C ARG A 68 8.38 11.54 -12.87
N ASP A 69 8.25 12.50 -13.78
CA ASP A 69 9.02 13.77 -13.80
C ASP A 69 10.54 13.63 -13.68
N GLY A 70 11.11 12.59 -14.32
CA GLY A 70 12.55 12.30 -14.27
C GLY A 70 13.00 11.55 -13.01
N GLY A 71 12.05 11.07 -12.19
CA GLY A 71 12.32 10.14 -11.10
C GLY A 71 12.81 8.77 -11.57
N GLU A 72 13.33 7.99 -10.63
CA GLU A 72 13.89 6.67 -10.89
C GLU A 72 12.80 5.64 -11.20
N ALA A 73 13.09 4.69 -12.08
CA ALA A 73 12.14 3.63 -12.39
C ALA A 73 11.98 2.67 -11.21
N MET A 74 10.77 2.12 -11.04
CA MET A 74 10.46 1.16 -9.99
C MET A 74 10.23 -0.24 -10.56
N GLY A 75 11.00 -1.20 -10.09
CA GLY A 75 10.93 -2.61 -10.43
C GLY A 75 10.28 -3.43 -9.32
N GLU A 76 9.31 -4.26 -9.67
CA GLU A 76 8.72 -5.25 -8.76
C GLU A 76 8.78 -6.62 -9.42
N LEU A 77 9.23 -7.64 -8.68
CA LEU A 77 9.54 -8.93 -9.28
C LEU A 77 9.11 -10.12 -8.42
N VAL A 78 8.78 -11.21 -9.12
CA VAL A 78 8.42 -12.48 -8.51
C VAL A 78 9.08 -13.62 -9.27
N VAL A 79 9.52 -14.63 -8.54
CA VAL A 79 9.97 -15.92 -9.08
C VAL A 79 9.08 -17.00 -8.52
N GLU A 80 8.57 -17.86 -9.40
CA GLU A 80 7.78 -19.04 -9.06
C GLU A 80 8.46 -19.81 -7.92
N PRO A 81 7.78 -20.07 -6.77
CA PRO A 81 8.41 -20.67 -5.60
C PRO A 81 9.22 -21.94 -5.89
N ARG A 82 8.69 -22.83 -6.73
CA ARG A 82 9.36 -24.08 -7.12
C ARG A 82 10.56 -23.89 -8.05
N ALA A 83 10.72 -22.71 -8.63
CA ALA A 83 11.82 -22.36 -9.53
C ALA A 83 12.87 -21.43 -8.88
N ARG A 84 12.72 -21.09 -7.60
CA ARG A 84 13.69 -20.28 -6.85
C ARG A 84 15.06 -20.94 -6.76
N ARG A 85 16.08 -20.14 -6.45
CA ARG A 85 17.50 -20.57 -6.30
C ARG A 85 18.13 -21.14 -7.58
N ARG A 86 17.54 -20.84 -8.75
CA ARG A 86 18.04 -21.23 -10.08
C ARG A 86 18.59 -20.05 -10.90
N GLY A 87 18.88 -18.92 -10.24
CA GLY A 87 19.41 -17.70 -10.88
C GLY A 87 18.38 -16.81 -11.62
N ILE A 88 17.08 -17.18 -11.61
CA ILE A 88 16.03 -16.44 -12.34
C ILE A 88 15.88 -15.00 -11.82
N GLY A 89 15.78 -14.80 -10.51
CA GLY A 89 15.65 -13.46 -9.93
C GLY A 89 16.85 -12.55 -10.25
N THR A 90 18.07 -13.12 -10.20
CA THR A 90 19.29 -12.43 -10.63
C THR A 90 19.23 -12.04 -12.11
N ALA A 91 18.77 -12.93 -12.98
CA ALA A 91 18.65 -12.63 -14.40
C ALA A 91 17.63 -11.51 -14.68
N LEU A 92 16.50 -11.49 -13.94
CA LEU A 92 15.49 -10.43 -14.05
C LEU A 92 16.05 -9.07 -13.60
N LEU A 93 16.68 -9.01 -12.43
CA LEU A 93 17.25 -7.77 -11.88
C LEU A 93 18.35 -7.18 -12.77
N ARG A 94 19.25 -8.01 -13.28
CA ARG A 94 20.31 -7.56 -14.21
C ARG A 94 19.70 -7.00 -15.49
N ALA A 95 18.79 -7.73 -16.11
CA ALA A 95 18.13 -7.24 -17.33
C ALA A 95 17.32 -5.96 -17.14
N ALA A 96 16.77 -5.72 -15.94
CA ALA A 96 16.13 -4.44 -15.57
C ALA A 96 17.15 -3.29 -15.44
N THR A 97 18.29 -3.55 -14.81
CA THR A 97 19.35 -2.56 -14.59
C THR A 97 20.10 -2.23 -15.89
N ASP A 98 20.27 -3.22 -16.78
CA ASP A 98 21.00 -3.09 -18.04
C ASP A 98 20.20 -2.36 -19.14
N THR A 99 18.99 -1.87 -18.86
CA THR A 99 18.18 -1.15 -19.86
C THR A 99 18.82 0.16 -20.33
N GLY A 100 19.67 0.77 -19.50
CA GLY A 100 20.33 2.05 -19.83
C GLY A 100 19.45 3.29 -19.63
N ASP A 101 18.23 3.13 -19.11
CA ASP A 101 17.26 4.22 -18.91
C ASP A 101 17.44 4.96 -17.56
N GLY A 102 18.59 4.79 -16.92
CA GLY A 102 18.89 5.36 -15.60
C GLY A 102 18.74 4.35 -14.46
N PRO A 103 18.90 4.80 -13.20
CA PRO A 103 18.83 3.94 -12.04
C PRO A 103 17.43 3.34 -11.85
N VAL A 104 17.42 2.09 -11.38
CA VAL A 104 16.19 1.35 -11.07
C VAL A 104 16.19 1.02 -9.58
N ARG A 105 15.08 1.33 -8.92
CA ARG A 105 14.78 0.84 -7.57
C ARG A 105 13.99 -0.46 -7.67
N PHE A 106 14.18 -1.35 -6.70
CA PHE A 106 13.46 -2.61 -6.62
C PHE A 106 12.73 -2.71 -5.29
N TRP A 107 11.41 -2.90 -5.35
CA TRP A 107 10.59 -3.04 -4.16
C TRP A 107 10.59 -4.48 -3.65
N ALA A 108 10.88 -4.66 -2.37
CA ALA A 108 10.83 -5.94 -1.67
C ALA A 108 9.73 -5.89 -0.61
N HIS A 109 8.51 -6.24 -1.01
CA HIS A 109 7.39 -6.41 -0.07
C HIS A 109 7.75 -7.45 0.98
N GLY A 110 7.62 -7.11 2.27
CA GLY A 110 7.99 -8.05 3.33
C GLY A 110 9.43 -7.98 3.79
N THR A 111 10.31 -7.41 2.96
CA THR A 111 11.77 -7.52 3.11
C THR A 111 12.21 -8.96 3.44
N LEU A 112 11.59 -9.93 2.76
CA LEU A 112 11.75 -11.35 3.07
C LEU A 112 13.23 -11.79 2.97
N PRO A 113 13.68 -12.81 3.72
CA PRO A 113 15.07 -13.25 3.71
C PRO A 113 15.61 -13.59 2.30
N ALA A 114 14.75 -14.11 1.42
CA ALA A 114 15.12 -14.42 0.04
C ALA A 114 15.38 -13.16 -0.81
N ALA A 115 14.59 -12.09 -0.60
CA ALA A 115 14.77 -10.81 -1.29
C ALA A 115 16.04 -10.11 -0.78
N ARG A 116 16.25 -10.08 0.54
CA ARG A 116 17.48 -9.55 1.15
C ARG A 116 18.73 -10.26 0.63
N ALA A 117 18.73 -11.60 0.64
CA ALA A 117 19.87 -12.36 0.12
C ALA A 117 20.13 -12.14 -1.38
N LEU A 118 19.09 -11.90 -2.18
CA LEU A 118 19.22 -11.57 -3.60
C LEU A 118 19.81 -10.16 -3.78
N ALA A 119 19.34 -9.18 -3.01
CA ALA A 119 19.86 -7.82 -3.01
C ALA A 119 21.33 -7.78 -2.59
N ASP A 120 21.68 -8.43 -1.48
CA ASP A 120 23.05 -8.55 -0.96
C ASP A 120 23.98 -9.22 -2.00
N GLY A 121 23.51 -10.30 -2.62
CA GLY A 121 24.26 -11.02 -3.64
C GLY A 121 24.50 -10.22 -4.94
N LEU A 122 23.78 -9.12 -5.13
CA LEU A 122 23.95 -8.18 -6.23
C LEU A 122 24.55 -6.83 -5.81
N GLY A 123 24.88 -6.66 -4.52
CA GLY A 123 25.43 -5.42 -3.98
C GLY A 123 24.45 -4.25 -4.00
N LEU A 124 23.13 -4.51 -3.98
CA LEU A 124 22.12 -3.45 -3.89
C LEU A 124 22.05 -2.90 -2.47
N THR A 125 21.81 -1.60 -2.34
CA THR A 125 21.69 -0.91 -1.04
C THR A 125 20.25 -0.51 -0.76
N VAL A 126 19.88 -0.47 0.51
CA VAL A 126 18.59 0.06 0.96
C VAL A 126 18.55 1.57 0.80
N VAL A 127 17.54 2.09 0.11
CA VAL A 127 17.36 3.54 -0.11
C VAL A 127 16.04 4.09 0.43
N ARG A 128 15.08 3.23 0.77
CA ARG A 128 13.79 3.61 1.38
C ARG A 128 13.21 2.40 2.12
N GLU A 129 12.59 2.64 3.26
CA GLU A 129 11.84 1.65 4.04
C GLU A 129 10.45 2.18 4.35
N LEU A 130 9.42 1.42 3.96
CA LEU A 130 8.02 1.73 4.18
C LEU A 130 7.46 0.74 5.20
N MET A 131 7.11 1.22 6.38
CA MET A 131 6.57 0.39 7.46
C MET A 131 5.06 0.25 7.29
N GLN A 132 4.59 -0.99 7.17
CA GLN A 132 3.20 -1.31 7.39
C GLN A 132 2.95 -1.47 8.88
N MET A 133 2.09 -0.65 9.46
CA MET A 133 1.67 -0.80 10.85
C MET A 133 0.21 -1.23 10.92
N ARG A 134 -0.13 -2.02 11.94
CA ARG A 134 -1.49 -2.53 12.17
C ARG A 134 -1.90 -2.38 13.63
N ARG A 135 -3.22 -2.32 13.85
CA ARG A 135 -3.84 -2.56 15.14
C ARG A 135 -5.21 -3.18 14.98
N THR A 136 -5.69 -3.82 16.04
CA THR A 136 -7.09 -4.25 16.11
C THR A 136 -8.01 -3.03 16.21
N LEU A 137 -9.24 -3.18 15.72
CA LEU A 137 -10.33 -2.22 15.88
C LEU A 137 -11.13 -2.44 17.17
N ARG A 138 -10.57 -3.23 18.12
CA ARG A 138 -11.10 -3.33 19.49
C ARG A 138 -10.55 -2.20 20.34
N ASP A 139 -11.32 -1.84 21.36
CA ASP A 139 -10.94 -0.87 22.39
C ASP A 139 -10.36 0.43 21.79
N VAL A 140 -10.99 0.91 20.71
CA VAL A 140 -10.58 2.16 20.05
C VAL A 140 -10.83 3.31 21.03
N PRO A 141 -9.80 4.11 21.37
CA PRO A 141 -9.96 5.21 22.31
C PRO A 141 -11.05 6.19 21.83
N GLU A 142 -11.88 6.66 22.76
CA GLU A 142 -12.75 7.80 22.50
C GLU A 142 -11.91 9.06 22.26
N THR A 143 -12.42 9.98 21.46
CA THR A 143 -11.75 11.23 21.15
C THR A 143 -12.74 12.38 21.15
N GLY A 144 -12.38 13.47 21.82
CA GLY A 144 -13.10 14.73 21.74
C GLY A 144 -12.54 15.61 20.64
N VAL A 145 -13.40 16.41 20.01
CA VAL A 145 -12.94 17.45 19.07
C VAL A 145 -12.52 18.67 19.89
N PRO A 146 -11.27 19.17 19.75
CA PRO A 146 -10.83 20.37 20.44
C PRO A 146 -11.63 21.61 20.04
N ASP A 147 -11.69 22.59 20.93
CA ASP A 147 -12.27 23.91 20.64
C ASP A 147 -11.63 24.53 19.40
N GLY A 148 -12.44 25.21 18.59
CA GLY A 148 -12.00 25.84 17.34
C GLY A 148 -11.83 24.87 16.17
N VAL A 149 -12.12 23.57 16.34
CA VAL A 149 -12.11 22.57 15.27
C VAL A 149 -13.51 22.00 15.06
N ARG A 150 -13.88 21.83 13.79
CA ARG A 150 -15.09 21.13 13.38
C ARG A 150 -14.71 19.96 12.49
N ILE A 151 -15.17 18.75 12.82
CA ILE A 151 -15.00 17.58 11.96
C ILE A 151 -16.28 17.37 11.15
N ARG A 152 -16.14 17.20 9.84
CA ARG A 152 -17.21 16.75 8.94
C ARG A 152 -16.65 15.81 7.89
N THR A 153 -17.53 15.10 7.19
CA THR A 153 -17.14 14.31 6.03
C THR A 153 -17.08 15.17 4.77
N TYR A 154 -16.49 14.59 3.73
CA TYR A 154 -16.35 15.17 2.40
C TYR A 154 -17.71 15.37 1.72
N ALA A 155 -17.91 16.55 1.14
CA ALA A 155 -19.17 17.00 0.55
C ALA A 155 -19.16 16.97 -0.99
N GLY A 156 -18.17 16.30 -1.61
CA GLY A 156 -18.00 16.28 -3.05
C GLY A 156 -17.04 17.38 -3.54
N SER A 157 -17.16 17.72 -4.83
CA SER A 157 -16.16 18.55 -5.53
C SER A 157 -15.96 19.96 -4.97
N ALA A 158 -16.89 20.46 -4.15
CA ALA A 158 -16.72 21.73 -3.44
C ALA A 158 -15.53 21.70 -2.45
N ASP A 159 -15.12 20.53 -1.97
CA ASP A 159 -14.00 20.37 -1.05
C ASP A 159 -12.65 20.12 -1.77
N ASP A 160 -12.67 19.84 -3.08
CA ASP A 160 -11.48 19.36 -3.82
C ASP A 160 -10.33 20.36 -3.77
N ALA A 161 -10.63 21.66 -3.92
CA ALA A 161 -9.62 22.70 -3.91
C ALA A 161 -8.84 22.78 -2.59
N GLU A 162 -9.54 22.71 -1.45
CA GLU A 162 -8.90 22.71 -0.13
C GLU A 162 -8.21 21.36 0.15
N LEU A 163 -8.80 20.24 -0.26
CA LEU A 163 -8.22 18.90 -0.10
C LEU A 163 -6.88 18.81 -0.84
N LEU A 164 -6.82 19.23 -2.10
CA LEU A 164 -5.59 19.29 -2.91
C LEU A 164 -4.57 20.23 -2.29
N ARG A 165 -4.99 21.43 -1.83
CA ARG A 165 -4.09 22.39 -1.19
C ARG A 165 -3.42 21.79 0.04
N VAL A 166 -4.20 21.17 0.94
CA VAL A 166 -3.66 20.57 2.17
C VAL A 166 -2.82 19.34 1.87
N ASN A 167 -3.26 18.49 0.93
CA ASN A 167 -2.48 17.33 0.48
C ASN A 167 -1.09 17.76 -0.02
N ASN A 168 -1.07 18.69 -0.99
CA ASN A 168 0.17 19.12 -1.63
C ASN A 168 1.07 19.89 -0.67
N ALA A 169 0.52 20.57 0.33
CA ALA A 169 1.32 21.18 1.39
C ALA A 169 1.92 20.14 2.35
N ALA A 170 1.10 19.21 2.86
CA ALA A 170 1.51 18.18 3.82
C ALA A 170 2.53 17.20 3.22
N PHE A 171 2.41 16.93 1.91
CA PHE A 171 3.22 15.95 1.17
C PHE A 171 4.11 16.59 0.10
N SER A 172 4.45 17.88 0.24
CA SER A 172 5.26 18.63 -0.73
C SER A 172 6.60 17.97 -1.11
N TRP A 173 7.15 17.14 -0.23
CA TRP A 173 8.40 16.39 -0.42
C TRP A 173 8.18 14.95 -0.92
N HIS A 174 6.94 14.45 -0.93
CA HIS A 174 6.65 13.04 -1.17
C HIS A 174 6.51 12.74 -2.67
N PRO A 175 7.25 11.75 -3.21
CA PRO A 175 7.30 11.49 -4.66
C PRO A 175 5.96 11.05 -5.25
N GLU A 176 5.13 10.34 -4.49
CA GLU A 176 3.87 9.72 -4.97
C GLU A 176 2.59 10.40 -4.45
N GLN A 177 2.72 11.26 -3.43
CA GLN A 177 1.58 11.83 -2.68
C GLN A 177 1.56 13.36 -2.79
N GLY A 178 2.71 13.99 -3.06
CA GLY A 178 2.78 15.40 -3.41
C GLY A 178 2.35 15.67 -4.85
N GLY A 179 2.03 16.93 -5.14
CA GLY A 179 1.77 17.39 -6.51
C GLY A 179 0.49 16.84 -7.15
N TRP A 180 -0.45 16.32 -6.37
CA TRP A 180 -1.73 15.84 -6.90
C TRP A 180 -2.52 16.96 -7.56
N ASP A 181 -3.24 16.61 -8.62
CA ASP A 181 -4.22 17.46 -9.26
C ASP A 181 -5.63 16.87 -9.20
N GLN A 182 -6.57 17.52 -9.89
CA GLN A 182 -7.96 17.06 -9.94
C GLN A 182 -8.10 15.65 -10.56
N ALA A 183 -7.24 15.30 -11.52
CA ALA A 183 -7.29 13.99 -12.16
C ALA A 183 -6.91 12.87 -11.19
N ASP A 184 -5.91 13.10 -10.31
CA ASP A 184 -5.53 12.15 -9.27
C ASP A 184 -6.67 11.87 -8.27
N LEU A 185 -7.44 12.90 -7.90
CA LEU A 185 -8.64 12.74 -7.06
C LEU A 185 -9.76 12.03 -7.82
N ASP A 186 -10.01 12.41 -9.07
CA ASP A 186 -11.04 11.80 -9.91
C ASP A 186 -10.80 10.31 -10.15
N GLU A 187 -9.54 9.91 -10.34
CA GLU A 187 -9.15 8.50 -10.46
C GLU A 187 -9.56 7.72 -9.20
N ARG A 188 -9.20 8.22 -8.02
CA ARG A 188 -9.53 7.58 -6.73
C ARG A 188 -11.02 7.59 -6.42
N ARG A 189 -11.75 8.65 -6.79
CA ARG A 189 -13.22 8.71 -6.63
C ARG A 189 -13.96 7.67 -7.48
N ARG A 190 -13.37 7.17 -8.57
CA ARG A 190 -13.97 6.13 -9.43
C ARG A 190 -13.72 4.72 -8.93
N GLU A 191 -12.82 4.55 -7.96
CA GLU A 191 -12.53 3.24 -7.39
C GLU A 191 -13.74 2.71 -6.60
N PRO A 192 -14.02 1.40 -6.65
CA PRO A 192 -15.19 0.80 -6.00
C PRO A 192 -15.13 0.87 -4.47
N TRP A 193 -13.94 1.10 -3.89
CA TRP A 193 -13.75 1.27 -2.45
C TRP A 193 -14.00 2.71 -1.98
N PHE A 194 -14.14 3.68 -2.89
CA PHE A 194 -14.33 5.08 -2.51
C PHE A 194 -15.63 5.26 -1.74
N ASP A 195 -15.53 5.93 -0.59
CA ASP A 195 -16.68 6.35 0.20
C ASP A 195 -16.49 7.78 0.73
N PRO A 196 -17.36 8.75 0.37
CA PRO A 196 -17.31 10.10 0.91
C PRO A 196 -17.50 10.16 2.43
N GLU A 197 -18.24 9.22 3.03
CA GLU A 197 -18.40 9.12 4.48
C GLU A 197 -17.14 8.60 5.19
N GLY A 198 -16.22 8.01 4.42
CA GLY A 198 -14.90 7.57 4.88
C GLY A 198 -13.80 8.63 4.75
N LEU A 199 -14.10 9.83 4.25
CA LEU A 199 -13.15 10.94 4.10
C LEU A 199 -13.51 12.07 5.08
N PHE A 200 -12.73 12.20 6.14
CA PHE A 200 -12.92 13.17 7.22
C PHE A 200 -12.08 14.41 7.02
N LEU A 201 -12.70 15.57 7.25
CA LEU A 201 -12.11 16.90 7.10
C LEU A 201 -12.13 17.63 8.44
N ALA A 202 -10.96 18.07 8.91
CA ALA A 202 -10.83 18.96 10.06
C ALA A 202 -10.83 20.41 9.59
N ILE A 203 -11.90 21.13 9.93
CA ILE A 203 -12.15 22.50 9.51
C ILE A 203 -11.92 23.44 10.69
N ASP A 204 -11.23 24.54 10.43
CA ASP A 204 -11.11 25.64 11.38
C ASP A 204 -12.49 26.29 11.60
N ALA A 205 -12.94 26.34 12.85
CA ALA A 205 -14.30 26.76 13.16
C ALA A 205 -14.56 28.24 12.85
N GLU A 206 -13.52 29.08 12.94
CA GLU A 206 -13.59 30.52 12.76
C GLU A 206 -13.43 30.92 11.29
N THR A 207 -12.42 30.36 10.62
CA THR A 207 -12.05 30.76 9.26
C THR A 207 -12.67 29.88 8.17
N GLY A 208 -13.16 28.69 8.53
CA GLY A 208 -13.70 27.72 7.57
C GLY A 208 -12.64 27.02 6.72
N ARG A 209 -11.35 27.24 6.96
CA ARG A 209 -10.26 26.62 6.19
C ARG A 209 -10.05 25.16 6.58
N LEU A 210 -9.58 24.35 5.64
CA LEU A 210 -9.18 22.97 5.92
C LEU A 210 -7.82 22.96 6.64
N LEU A 211 -7.79 22.33 7.81
CA LEU A 211 -6.59 22.16 8.65
C LEU A 211 -5.93 20.80 8.40
N GLY A 212 -6.70 19.79 8.00
CA GLY A 212 -6.23 18.44 7.78
C GLY A 212 -7.36 17.51 7.36
N PHE A 213 -7.00 16.33 6.88
CA PHE A 213 -7.96 15.30 6.49
C PHE A 213 -7.46 13.90 6.82
N HIS A 214 -8.39 12.96 6.91
CA HIS A 214 -8.12 11.54 6.96
C HIS A 214 -9.05 10.82 6.01
N TRP A 215 -8.48 10.24 4.96
CA TRP A 215 -9.14 9.36 4.03
C TRP A 215 -8.97 7.92 4.51
N THR A 216 -10.08 7.25 4.79
CA THR A 216 -10.10 5.81 5.11
C THR A 216 -10.45 4.98 3.89
N LYS A 217 -9.96 3.74 3.84
CA LYS A 217 -10.33 2.75 2.81
C LYS A 217 -10.77 1.46 3.50
N VAL A 218 -11.72 0.75 2.89
CA VAL A 218 -12.10 -0.61 3.28
C VAL A 218 -11.69 -1.55 2.15
N HIS A 219 -10.97 -2.62 2.48
CA HIS A 219 -10.53 -3.60 1.50
C HIS A 219 -11.66 -4.60 1.21
N ALA A 220 -12.25 -4.53 0.01
CA ALA A 220 -13.34 -5.42 -0.39
C ALA A 220 -12.90 -6.89 -0.53
N ASP A 221 -11.62 -7.12 -0.83
CA ASP A 221 -10.99 -8.43 -0.98
C ASP A 221 -10.44 -9.00 0.34
N HIS A 222 -10.39 -8.19 1.40
CA HIS A 222 -9.94 -8.57 2.74
C HIS A 222 -11.02 -8.21 3.78
N PRO A 223 -12.02 -9.09 3.99
CA PRO A 223 -13.08 -8.86 4.95
C PRO A 223 -12.54 -8.51 6.35
N GLY A 224 -13.05 -7.44 6.95
CA GLY A 224 -12.63 -6.98 8.27
C GLY A 224 -11.37 -6.10 8.28
N LEU A 225 -10.80 -5.75 7.12
CA LEU A 225 -9.63 -4.88 7.03
C LEU A 225 -9.98 -3.47 6.56
N GLY A 226 -9.67 -2.49 7.40
CA GLY A 226 -9.65 -1.08 7.06
C GLY A 226 -8.24 -0.55 6.86
N GLU A 227 -8.11 0.62 6.25
CA GLU A 227 -6.84 1.28 6.00
C GLU A 227 -6.95 2.79 6.33
N VAL A 228 -5.93 3.30 7.01
CA VAL A 228 -5.60 4.73 7.05
C VAL A 228 -4.95 5.06 5.71
N TYR A 229 -5.77 5.36 4.71
CA TYR A 229 -5.30 5.48 3.32
C TYR A 229 -4.44 6.74 3.14
N VAL A 230 -4.94 7.90 3.57
CA VAL A 230 -4.14 9.15 3.60
C VAL A 230 -4.51 9.96 4.84
N VAL A 231 -3.50 10.41 5.59
CA VAL A 231 -3.66 11.40 6.66
C VAL A 231 -2.73 12.57 6.38
N GLY A 232 -3.32 13.74 6.12
CA GLY A 232 -2.58 14.97 5.85
C GLY A 232 -3.01 16.08 6.82
N VAL A 233 -2.04 16.80 7.37
CA VAL A 233 -2.28 18.00 8.19
C VAL A 233 -1.50 19.15 7.57
N ASP A 234 -2.19 20.27 7.33
CA ASP A 234 -1.59 21.49 6.83
C ASP A 234 -0.39 21.87 7.71
N PRO A 235 0.81 22.09 7.16
CA PRO A 235 1.98 22.52 7.93
C PRO A 235 1.70 23.70 8.88
N ALA A 236 0.83 24.64 8.50
CA ALA A 236 0.46 25.77 9.35
C ALA A 236 -0.40 25.38 10.58
N ALA A 237 -0.96 24.17 10.58
CA ALA A 237 -1.80 23.61 11.65
C ALA A 237 -1.15 22.43 12.39
N GLN A 238 0.08 22.06 12.04
CA GLN A 238 0.82 20.99 12.71
C GLN A 238 1.18 21.35 14.16
N GLY A 239 1.54 20.35 14.96
CA GLY A 239 1.84 20.53 16.40
C GLY A 239 0.61 20.69 17.30
N ARG A 240 -0.60 20.79 16.74
CA ARG A 240 -1.88 20.93 17.48
C ARG A 240 -2.55 19.59 17.84
N GLY A 241 -1.90 18.45 17.58
CA GLY A 241 -2.48 17.11 17.81
C GLY A 241 -3.50 16.65 16.76
N LEU A 242 -3.72 17.43 15.68
CA LEU A 242 -4.74 17.15 14.66
C LEU A 242 -4.54 15.81 13.93
N GLY A 243 -3.30 15.40 13.68
CA GLY A 243 -3.01 14.12 13.04
C GLY A 243 -3.57 12.95 13.87
N GLY A 244 -3.27 12.93 15.18
CA GLY A 244 -3.79 11.91 16.08
C GLY A 244 -5.32 11.93 16.21
N LEU A 245 -5.91 13.13 16.28
CA LEU A 245 -7.37 13.31 16.29
C LEU A 245 -8.01 12.71 15.02
N LEU A 246 -7.52 13.11 13.85
CA LEU A 246 -8.03 12.65 12.56
C LEU A 246 -7.88 11.13 12.41
N THR A 247 -6.73 10.58 12.78
CA THR A 247 -6.50 9.13 12.80
C THR A 247 -7.52 8.43 13.70
N LEU A 248 -7.74 8.89 14.93
CA LEU A 248 -8.75 8.31 15.83
C LEU A 248 -10.17 8.36 15.25
N VAL A 249 -10.59 9.50 14.70
CA VAL A 249 -11.91 9.65 14.07
C VAL A 249 -12.12 8.60 12.97
N GLY A 250 -11.14 8.42 12.09
CA GLY A 250 -11.26 7.44 11.01
C GLY A 250 -11.21 5.99 11.51
N ILE A 251 -10.41 5.68 12.53
CA ILE A 251 -10.38 4.34 13.13
C ILE A 251 -11.72 4.03 13.83
N GLN A 252 -12.34 4.99 14.49
CA GLN A 252 -13.69 4.84 15.07
C GLN A 252 -14.76 4.65 13.98
N HIS A 253 -14.61 5.30 12.83
CA HIS A 253 -15.47 5.05 11.67
C HIS A 253 -15.30 3.62 11.15
N LEU A 254 -14.06 3.19 10.92
CA LEU A 254 -13.75 1.83 10.46
C LEU A 254 -14.23 0.77 11.46
N ALA A 255 -14.05 0.99 12.77
CA ALA A 255 -14.55 0.09 13.81
C ALA A 255 -16.07 -0.07 13.76
N ARG A 256 -16.82 1.03 13.62
CA ARG A 256 -18.29 0.98 13.46
C ARG A 256 -18.69 0.25 12.19
N ARG A 257 -18.04 0.57 11.08
CA ARG A 257 -18.35 0.01 9.77
C ARG A 257 -18.07 -1.49 9.71
N LEU A 258 -16.88 -1.91 10.11
CA LEU A 258 -16.45 -3.31 10.05
C LEU A 258 -17.00 -4.15 11.20
N GLY A 259 -17.23 -3.55 12.37
CA GLY A 259 -17.91 -4.22 13.49
C GLY A 259 -19.41 -4.46 13.23
N SER A 260 -20.06 -3.61 12.42
CA SER A 260 -21.46 -3.81 12.02
C SER A 260 -21.66 -4.91 10.96
N GLN A 261 -20.58 -5.37 10.31
CA GLN A 261 -20.62 -6.46 9.33
C GLN A 261 -20.58 -7.86 9.97
N GLU A 262 -20.35 -7.96 11.28
CA GLU A 262 -20.57 -9.21 12.03
C GLU A 262 -22.06 -9.39 12.37
N LYS A 263 -22.88 -9.66 11.36
CA LYS A 263 -24.03 -10.56 11.53
C LYS A 263 -23.65 -11.90 10.92
N PRO A 264 -23.58 -12.98 11.72
CA PRO A 264 -23.14 -14.27 11.23
C PRO A 264 -24.31 -14.96 10.52
N ASP A 265 -24.22 -15.06 9.20
CA ASP A 265 -24.73 -16.21 8.46
C ASP A 265 -23.73 -16.52 7.33
N ASP A 266 -23.09 -17.69 7.47
CA ASP A 266 -22.42 -18.52 6.47
C ASP A 266 -21.75 -17.88 5.24
N ILE A 267 -20.41 -17.75 5.29
CA ILE A 267 -19.57 -17.84 4.08
C ILE A 267 -18.44 -18.86 4.31
N PRO A 268 -18.55 -20.10 3.81
CA PRO A 268 -17.45 -21.04 3.78
C PRO A 268 -16.46 -20.68 2.66
N GLY A 269 -15.17 -20.53 2.99
CA GLY A 269 -14.09 -20.61 1.97
C GLY A 269 -13.08 -19.47 1.88
N SER A 270 -13.11 -18.44 2.74
CA SER A 270 -12.02 -17.46 2.76
C SER A 270 -10.80 -18.06 3.47
N LEU A 271 -9.73 -18.28 2.70
CA LEU A 271 -8.43 -18.73 3.19
C LEU A 271 -7.88 -17.69 4.17
N ARG A 272 -7.98 -17.99 5.47
CA ARG A 272 -7.46 -17.15 6.55
C ARG A 272 -5.94 -17.07 6.48
N SER A 273 -5.41 -15.88 6.24
CA SER A 273 -4.01 -15.50 6.52
C SER A 273 -3.88 -14.91 7.93
N CYS A 274 -4.46 -15.57 8.94
CA CYS A 274 -4.18 -15.24 10.34
C CYS A 274 -3.02 -16.14 10.83
N PRO A 275 -2.05 -15.64 11.61
CA PRO A 275 -1.10 -16.48 12.31
C PRO A 275 -1.85 -17.47 13.22
N PRO A 276 -1.38 -18.71 13.40
CA PRO A 276 -2.01 -19.65 14.30
C PRO A 276 -1.79 -19.21 15.76
N ASP A 277 -2.87 -18.84 16.46
CA ASP A 277 -2.88 -18.83 17.92
C ASP A 277 -3.29 -20.22 18.45
N ASP A 278 -2.51 -20.73 19.39
CA ASP A 278 -2.60 -22.05 20.05
C ASP A 278 -3.87 -22.24 20.92
N ILE A 279 -5.07 -22.20 20.33
CA ILE A 279 -6.31 -22.54 21.06
C ILE A 279 -7.17 -23.54 20.27
N PRO A 280 -7.22 -24.82 20.69
CA PRO A 280 -8.16 -25.79 20.14
C PRO A 280 -9.60 -25.40 20.51
N GLY A 281 -10.45 -25.12 19.51
CA GLY A 281 -11.91 -25.05 19.69
C GLY A 281 -12.59 -23.69 19.58
N SER A 282 -11.94 -22.65 19.06
CA SER A 282 -12.57 -21.34 18.86
C SER A 282 -12.71 -20.97 17.38
N LEU A 283 -13.91 -21.12 16.82
CA LEU A 283 -14.34 -20.53 15.53
C LEU A 283 -14.52 -18.99 15.62
N ARG A 284 -13.66 -18.28 16.36
CA ARG A 284 -13.73 -16.81 16.39
C ARG A 284 -13.23 -16.27 15.06
N SER A 285 -14.02 -15.39 14.44
CA SER A 285 -13.57 -14.48 13.39
C SER A 285 -12.33 -13.74 13.92
N CYS A 286 -11.31 -13.58 13.07
CA CYS A 286 -10.20 -12.68 13.41
C CYS A 286 -10.82 -11.29 13.62
N PRO A 287 -10.45 -10.57 14.71
CA PRO A 287 -11.03 -9.26 14.96
C PRO A 287 -10.74 -8.33 13.79
N PRO A 288 -11.67 -7.43 13.43
CA PRO A 288 -11.40 -6.47 12.38
C PRO A 288 -10.18 -5.61 12.75
N GLU A 289 -9.36 -5.29 11.75
CA GLU A 289 -8.09 -4.58 11.90
C GLU A 289 -8.08 -3.31 11.04
N VAL A 290 -7.17 -2.41 11.40
CA VAL A 290 -6.80 -1.27 10.55
C VAL A 290 -5.30 -1.32 10.30
N MET A 291 -4.93 -1.13 9.04
CA MET A 291 -3.54 -0.98 8.60
C MET A 291 -3.22 0.43 8.12
N LEU A 292 -1.93 0.74 8.04
CA LEU A 292 -1.40 1.95 7.45
C LEU A 292 0.01 1.70 6.92
N TYR A 293 0.46 2.54 5.99
CA TYR A 293 1.85 2.62 5.58
C TYR A 293 2.46 3.96 6.00
N VAL A 294 3.71 3.95 6.46
CA VAL A 294 4.44 5.15 6.88
C VAL A 294 5.92 5.00 6.57
N GLU A 295 6.55 6.05 6.04
CA GLU A 295 8.01 6.08 5.86
C GLU A 295 8.71 5.88 7.20
N ALA A 296 9.73 5.01 7.22
CA ALA A 296 10.43 4.66 8.45
C ALA A 296 11.10 5.87 9.13
N ASP A 297 11.54 6.85 8.35
CA ASP A 297 12.18 8.08 8.82
C ASP A 297 11.18 9.19 9.20
N ASN A 298 9.88 9.01 8.95
CA ASN A 298 8.82 9.93 9.42
C ASN A 298 8.51 9.69 10.91
N THR A 299 9.49 9.99 11.75
CA THR A 299 9.44 9.74 13.20
C THR A 299 8.25 10.39 13.90
N ALA A 300 7.72 11.51 13.38
CA ALA A 300 6.55 12.18 13.94
C ALA A 300 5.25 11.40 13.71
N ALA A 301 5.06 10.88 12.49
CA ALA A 301 3.93 10.03 12.16
C ALA A 301 4.02 8.68 12.88
N VAL A 302 5.20 8.04 12.87
CA VAL A 302 5.45 6.77 13.58
C VAL A 302 5.09 6.88 15.06
N LYS A 303 5.61 7.89 15.78
CA LYS A 303 5.27 8.13 17.19
C LYS A 303 3.80 8.44 17.42
N THR A 304 3.11 9.00 16.43
CA THR A 304 1.66 9.21 16.52
C THR A 304 0.94 7.88 16.44
N TYR A 305 1.29 7.02 15.50
CA TYR A 305 0.66 5.70 15.34
C TYR A 305 0.98 4.75 16.50
N GLU A 306 2.21 4.72 17.00
CA GLU A 306 2.58 3.92 18.18
C GLU A 306 1.75 4.30 19.41
N ARG A 307 1.57 5.61 19.67
CA ARG A 307 0.70 6.10 20.77
C ARG A 307 -0.77 5.73 20.59
N LEU A 308 -1.20 5.53 19.34
CA LEU A 308 -2.53 5.06 19.00
C LEU A 308 -2.62 3.53 18.97
N GLY A 309 -1.60 2.81 19.45
CA GLY A 309 -1.62 1.35 19.58
C GLY A 309 -1.34 0.58 18.29
N PHE A 310 -0.84 1.25 17.25
CA PHE A 310 -0.31 0.55 16.08
C PHE A 310 1.05 -0.08 16.41
N ALA A 311 1.26 -1.29 15.89
CA ALA A 311 2.54 -1.98 15.90
C ALA A 311 3.00 -2.21 14.46
N VAL A 312 4.32 -2.26 14.23
CA VAL A 312 4.87 -2.65 12.94
C VAL A 312 4.46 -4.10 12.66
N SER A 313 3.73 -4.29 11.56
CA SER A 313 3.34 -5.61 11.08
C SER A 313 4.33 -6.14 10.05
N ASN A 314 4.85 -5.24 9.20
CA ASN A 314 5.78 -5.60 8.14
C ASN A 314 6.57 -4.37 7.66
N ILE A 315 7.71 -4.59 6.99
CA ILE A 315 8.51 -3.54 6.35
C ILE A 315 8.71 -3.89 4.89
N ASP A 316 8.39 -2.95 4.01
CA ASP A 316 8.71 -3.02 2.60
C ASP A 316 9.97 -2.19 2.34
N THR A 317 10.93 -2.76 1.62
CA THR A 317 12.23 -2.10 1.39
C THR A 317 12.47 -1.84 -0.08
N ALA A 318 12.92 -0.64 -0.40
CA ALA A 318 13.44 -0.28 -1.72
C ALA A 318 14.95 -0.51 -1.77
N TYR A 319 15.40 -1.30 -2.73
CA TYR A 319 16.81 -1.53 -3.02
C TYR A 319 17.21 -0.80 -4.31
N GLN A 320 18.44 -0.31 -4.37
CA GLN A 320 18.98 0.33 -5.56
C GLN A 320 20.43 -0.11 -5.79
N SER A 321 20.85 -0.19 -7.06
CA SER A 321 22.26 -0.38 -7.42
C SER A 321 23.05 0.90 -7.14
N VAL A 322 24.24 0.75 -6.56
CA VAL A 322 25.21 1.86 -6.36
C VAL A 322 25.78 2.33 -7.69
#